data_AF-A0A645BAH3-F1
#
_entry.id   AF-A0A645BAH3-F1
#
_cell.length_a   1.000
_cell.length_b   1.000
_cell.length_c   1.000
_cell.angle_alpha   90.00
_cell.angle_beta   90.00
_cell.angle_gamma   90.00
#
_symmetry.space_group_name_H-M   'P 1'
#
loop_
_entity.id
_entity.type
_entity.pdbx_description
1 polymer ?
#
loop_
_entity_poly.entity_id
_entity_poly.type
_entity_poly.pdbx_seq_one_letter_code
_entity_poly.pdbx_strand_id
1 'polypeptide(L)'
;MIFSFDGHHGTSFDSAKEIISSNYELSKGNDEWLGDGVYFFVTGVSTKTSELAEKWAIAQSWDNDKKYNPSKCVFSNSIIKTGQIK
;
A
#
# COMPACT_ATOMS: atom_id res chain seq x y z
N MET A 1 1.44 -9.45 23.93
CA MET A 1 1.39 -10.26 22.71
C MET A 1 1.74 -9.34 21.54
N ILE A 2 2.77 -9.65 20.78
CA ILE A 2 3.10 -8.92 19.55
C ILE A 2 2.41 -9.69 18.43
N PHE A 3 1.49 -9.02 17.71
CA PHE A 3 0.90 -9.59 16.52
C PHE A 3 1.77 -9.20 15.32
N SER A 4 1.99 -10.11 14.40
CA SER A 4 2.75 -9.80 13.19
C SER A 4 2.14 -10.53 12.01
N PHE A 5 2.09 -9.86 10.87
CA PHE A 5 1.60 -10.42 9.63
C PHE A 5 2.42 -9.94 8.44
N ASP A 6 2.43 -10.76 7.40
CA ASP A 6 3.02 -10.43 6.11
C ASP A 6 1.94 -9.89 5.17
N GLY A 7 2.22 -8.77 4.52
CA GLY A 7 1.31 -8.13 3.59
C GLY A 7 2.03 -7.42 2.45
N HIS A 8 1.30 -7.18 1.36
CA HIS A 8 1.79 -6.40 0.22
C HIS A 8 1.07 -5.04 0.20
N HIS A 9 1.83 -3.97 0.03
CA HIS A 9 1.33 -2.62 -0.10
C HIS A 9 1.67 -2.08 -1.50
N GLY A 10 0.65 -1.65 -2.24
CA GLY A 10 0.80 -1.05 -3.57
C GLY A 10 0.94 0.46 -3.46
N THR A 11 2.00 1.05 -4.04
CA THR A 11 2.27 2.48 -3.94
C THR A 11 3.11 3.01 -5.11
N SER A 12 3.48 4.28 -5.08
CA SER A 12 4.38 4.89 -6.09
C SER A 12 5.85 4.56 -5.79
N PHE A 13 6.72 4.67 -6.80
CA PHE A 13 8.16 4.45 -6.60
C PHE A 13 8.78 5.40 -5.56
N ASP A 14 8.36 6.67 -5.57
CA ASP A 14 8.89 7.66 -4.64
C ASP A 14 8.37 7.40 -3.22
N SER A 15 7.07 7.12 -3.07
CA SER A 15 6.49 6.73 -1.78
C SER A 15 7.12 5.45 -1.22
N ALA A 16 7.44 4.46 -2.07
CA ALA A 16 8.12 3.24 -1.63
C ALA A 16 9.51 3.53 -1.06
N LYS A 17 10.27 4.47 -1.65
CA LYS A 17 11.56 4.89 -1.09
C LYS A 17 11.39 5.54 0.28
N GLU A 18 10.39 6.41 0.43
CA GLU A 18 10.10 7.07 1.71
C GLU A 18 9.66 6.07 2.78
N ILE A 19 8.84 5.08 2.43
CA ILE A 19 8.43 4.01 3.36
C ILE A 19 9.65 3.22 3.85
N ILE A 20 10.60 2.92 2.96
CA ILE A 20 11.82 2.20 3.31
C ILE A 20 12.74 3.05 4.20
N SER A 21 12.84 4.36 3.96
CA SER A 21 13.70 5.27 4.75
C SER A 21 13.06 5.68 6.07
N SER A 22 11.73 5.62 6.19
CA SER A 22 10.96 6.12 7.34
C SER A 22 9.86 5.14 7.76
N ASN A 23 8.60 5.45 7.46
CA ASN A 23 7.42 4.63 7.71
C ASN A 23 6.30 4.96 6.72
N TYR A 24 5.17 4.27 6.81
CA TYR A 24 3.98 4.55 6.01
C TYR A 24 3.35 5.89 6.35
N GLU A 25 2.95 6.60 5.32
CA GLU A 25 2.01 7.70 5.46
C GLU A 25 0.60 7.13 5.65
N LEU A 26 -0.13 7.69 6.61
CA LEU A 26 -1.51 7.30 6.88
C LEU A 26 -2.41 7.89 5.79
N SER A 27 -3.14 7.06 5.05
CA SER A 27 -4.29 7.51 4.26
C SER A 27 -5.31 8.14 5.21
N LYS A 28 -5.82 9.32 4.86
CA LYS A 28 -6.72 10.12 5.71
C LYS A 28 -7.87 10.69 4.89
N GLY A 29 -9.06 10.63 5.45
CA GLY A 29 -10.25 11.29 4.92
C GLY A 29 -11.33 10.32 4.46
N ASN A 30 -12.48 10.90 4.12
CA ASN A 30 -13.69 10.14 3.78
C ASN A 30 -13.70 9.64 2.33
N ASP A 31 -12.76 10.10 1.50
CA ASP A 31 -12.61 9.67 0.11
C ASP A 31 -11.77 8.37 -0.01
N GLU A 32 -11.22 7.90 1.11
CA GLU A 32 -10.50 6.63 1.22
C GLU A 32 -11.46 5.45 1.37
N TRP A 33 -11.11 4.31 0.74
CA TRP A 33 -12.04 3.19 0.58
C TRP A 33 -12.53 2.57 1.90
N LEU A 34 -11.69 2.57 2.93
CA LEU A 34 -12.00 2.00 4.25
C LEU A 34 -11.80 3.02 5.39
N GLY A 35 -11.64 4.31 5.05
CA GLY A 35 -11.35 5.40 5.98
C GLY A 35 -9.85 5.60 6.24
N ASP A 36 -9.51 6.00 7.46
CA ASP A 36 -8.12 6.32 7.82
C ASP A 36 -7.30 5.05 8.08
N GLY A 37 -6.13 4.92 7.47
CA GLY A 37 -5.29 3.75 7.69
C GLY A 37 -4.14 3.54 6.71
N VAL A 38 -3.50 2.38 6.82
CA VAL A 38 -2.54 1.88 5.83
C VAL A 38 -3.01 0.50 5.39
N TYR A 39 -3.14 0.30 4.08
CA TYR A 39 -3.79 -0.87 3.52
C TYR A 39 -2.80 -1.93 3.04
N PHE A 40 -3.09 -3.18 3.35
CA PHE A 40 -2.25 -4.32 3.00
C PHE A 40 -3.08 -5.46 2.45
N PHE A 41 -2.57 -6.10 1.40
CA PHE A 41 -3.08 -7.37 0.91
C PHE A 41 -2.35 -8.50 1.64
N VAL A 42 -3.07 -9.21 2.50
CA VAL A 42 -2.52 -10.23 3.40
C VAL A 42 -2.87 -11.64 2.95
N THR A 43 -1.94 -12.58 3.19
CA THR A 43 -2.20 -13.99 2.96
C THR A 43 -3.24 -14.51 3.94
N GLY A 44 -4.12 -15.42 3.49
CA GLY A 44 -5.27 -15.90 4.27
C GLY A 44 -6.60 -15.25 3.87
N VAL A 45 -6.57 -14.05 3.29
CA VAL A 45 -7.72 -13.46 2.57
C VAL A 45 -7.61 -13.72 1.07
N SER A 46 -6.39 -13.63 0.52
CA SER A 46 -6.10 -13.93 -0.88
C SER A 46 -4.75 -14.63 -1.02
N THR A 47 -4.59 -15.43 -2.07
CA THR A 47 -3.30 -16.03 -2.47
C THR A 47 -2.53 -15.17 -3.47
N LYS A 48 -3.18 -14.16 -4.07
CA LYS A 48 -2.61 -13.30 -5.13
C LYS A 48 -2.29 -11.89 -4.63
N THR A 49 -1.80 -11.79 -3.41
CA THR A 49 -1.65 -10.51 -2.68
C THR A 49 -0.72 -9.52 -3.40
N SER A 50 0.39 -10.00 -3.97
CA SER A 50 1.30 -9.16 -4.77
C SER A 50 0.64 -8.59 -6.04
N GLU A 51 -0.09 -9.42 -6.79
CA GLU A 51 -0.80 -9.00 -8.02
C GLU A 51 -1.89 -7.97 -7.70
N LEU A 52 -2.59 -8.16 -6.57
CA LEU A 52 -3.62 -7.22 -6.11
C LEU A 52 -3.00 -5.88 -5.66
N ALA A 53 -1.87 -5.92 -4.96
CA ALA A 53 -1.14 -4.70 -4.58
C ALA A 53 -0.65 -3.93 -5.81
N GLU A 54 -0.14 -4.62 -6.83
CA GLU A 54 0.26 -3.99 -8.08
C GLU A 54 -0.93 -3.34 -8.80
N LYS A 55 -2.04 -4.08 -8.97
CA LYS A 55 -3.27 -3.55 -9.58
C LYS A 55 -3.83 -2.36 -8.82
N TRP A 56 -3.75 -2.39 -7.49
CA TRP A 56 -4.12 -1.28 -6.64
C TRP A 56 -3.26 -0.04 -6.90
N ALA A 57 -1.93 -0.19 -6.92
CA ALA A 57 -1.01 0.91 -7.21
C ALA A 57 -1.30 1.54 -8.58
N ILE A 58 -1.55 0.70 -9.59
CA ILE A 58 -1.94 1.13 -10.94
C ILE A 58 -3.26 1.90 -10.92
N ALA A 59 -4.28 1.40 -10.24
CA ALA A 59 -5.58 2.08 -10.15
C ALA A 59 -5.49 3.43 -9.43
N GLN A 60 -4.72 3.51 -8.36
CA GLN A 60 -4.48 4.75 -7.60
C GLN A 60 -3.63 5.77 -8.35
N SER A 61 -2.83 5.32 -9.32
CA SER A 61 -2.00 6.20 -10.14
C SER A 61 -2.77 6.95 -11.23
N TRP A 62 -4.05 6.65 -11.44
CA TRP A 62 -4.83 7.21 -12.52
C TRP A 62 -4.95 8.73 -12.41
N ASP A 63 -4.34 9.43 -13.36
CA ASP A 63 -4.44 10.88 -13.50
C ASP A 63 -5.74 11.20 -14.25
N ASN A 64 -6.75 11.66 -13.51
CA ASN A 64 -8.06 12.01 -14.07
C ASN A 64 -8.00 13.19 -15.04
N ASP A 65 -7.04 14.09 -14.88
CA ASP A 65 -6.89 15.28 -15.73
C ASP A 65 -6.27 14.90 -17.08
N LYS A 66 -5.25 14.04 -17.06
CA LYS A 66 -4.50 13.64 -18.26
C LYS A 66 -4.99 12.32 -18.86
N LYS A 67 -5.88 11.61 -18.19
CA LYS A 67 -6.49 10.32 -18.59
C LYS A 67 -5.46 9.24 -18.95
N TYR A 68 -4.40 9.11 -18.15
CA TYR A 68 -3.41 8.04 -18.30
C TYR A 68 -2.84 7.60 -16.94
N ASN A 69 -2.21 6.42 -16.92
CA ASN A 69 -1.47 5.92 -15.76
C ASN A 69 0.04 6.20 -15.89
N PRO A 70 0.68 6.91 -14.96
CA PRO A 70 2.12 7.05 -14.94
C PRO A 70 2.76 5.67 -14.73
N SER A 71 3.74 5.36 -15.57
CA SER A 71 4.33 4.02 -15.72
C SER A 71 5.18 3.54 -14.53
N LYS A 72 5.15 4.24 -13.39
CA LYS A 72 6.03 3.99 -12.23
C LYS A 72 5.23 3.64 -10.97
N CYS A 73 4.50 2.54 -11.05
CA CYS A 73 3.90 1.91 -9.87
C CYS A 73 4.81 0.78 -9.39
N VAL A 74 4.98 0.64 -8.08
CA VAL A 74 5.72 -0.46 -7.47
C VAL A 74 4.94 -1.01 -6.28
N PHE A 75 5.19 -2.26 -5.92
CA PHE A 75 4.68 -2.82 -4.66
C PHE A 75 5.85 -3.12 -3.73
N SER A 76 5.63 -2.91 -2.44
CA SER A 76 6.61 -3.24 -1.41
C SER A 76 6.12 -4.42 -0.56
N ASN A 77 6.99 -5.42 -0.39
CA ASN A 77 6.78 -6.47 0.60
C ASN A 77 6.98 -5.89 1.99
N SER A 78 5.98 -6.09 2.85
CA SER A 78 5.90 -5.46 4.16
C SER A 78 5.67 -6.53 5.23
N ILE A 79 6.58 -6.63 6.20
CA ILE A 79 6.38 -7.43 7.41
C ILE A 79 5.97 -6.46 8.52
N ILE A 80 4.69 -6.44 8.88
CA ILE A 80 4.19 -5.55 9.93
C ILE A 80 4.15 -6.31 11.23
N LYS A 81 4.94 -5.83 12.20
CA LYS A 81 4.85 -6.26 13.60
C LYS A 81 3.99 -5.23 14.34
N THR A 82 2.70 -5.48 14.49
CA THR A 82 1.85 -4.64 15.34
C THR A 82 2.23 -4.84 16.80
N GLY A 83 3.04 -3.87 17.25
CA GLY A 83 3.39 -3.57 18.64
C GLY A 83 3.68 -2.07 18.82
N GLN A 84 4.17 -1.38 17.79
CA GLN A 84 4.26 0.07 17.67
C GLN A 84 4.29 0.37 16.16
N ILE A 85 3.37 1.19 15.65
CA ILE A 85 3.65 1.99 14.46
C ILE A 85 4.73 2.98 14.95
N LYS A 86 5.96 2.91 14.43
CA LYS A 86 6.99 3.88 14.82
C LYS A 86 6.79 5.22 14.16
#